data_AF-A0A6H2A3C6-F1
#
_entry.id   AF-A0A6H2A3C6-F1
#
_cell.length_a   1.000
_cell.length_b   1.000
_cell.length_c   1.000
_cell.angle_alpha   90.00
_cell.angle_beta   90.00
_cell.angle_gamma   90.00
#
_symmetry.space_group_name_H-M   'P 1'
#
loop_
_entity.id
_entity.type
_entity.pdbx_description
1 polymer ?
#
loop_
_entity_poly.entity_id
_entity_poly.type
_entity_poly.pdbx_seq_one_letter_code
_entity_poly.pdbx_strand_id
1 'polypeptide(L)'
;MSHYATIPMRFRFKDELVQSLVEIYGEINVEVHQTPQKMDRYRWENQQEVKAEIIIRRKTCGGYLDLGFSLDKATGMYSMIADKSMNQDPVEKIVTGYARRVIKNKLPRGKYRITNESQNQITLQVKG
;
A
#
# COMPACT_ATOMS: atom_id res chain seq x y z
N MET A 1 -6.67 -0.94 -23.10
CA MET A 1 -7.40 -0.64 -21.84
C MET A 1 -6.38 -0.43 -20.75
N SER A 2 -6.57 0.56 -19.85
CA SER A 2 -5.60 0.82 -18.77
C SER A 2 -5.24 -0.44 -17.99
N HIS A 3 -3.96 -0.84 -17.98
CA HIS A 3 -3.49 -1.98 -17.18
C HIS A 3 -3.42 -1.62 -15.70
N TYR A 4 -3.22 -0.34 -15.39
CA TYR A 4 -3.40 0.17 -14.04
C TYR A 4 -4.89 0.22 -13.65
N ALA A 5 -5.17 -0.26 -12.45
CA ALA A 5 -6.40 -0.02 -11.72
C ALA A 5 -6.09 0.56 -10.34
N THR A 6 -6.96 1.47 -9.90
CA THR A 6 -7.05 1.84 -8.51
C THR A 6 -7.78 0.74 -7.76
N ILE A 7 -7.09 0.09 -6.83
CA ILE A 7 -7.71 -0.89 -5.95
C ILE A 7 -8.25 -0.09 -4.76
N PRO A 8 -9.55 -0.21 -4.41
CA PRO A 8 -10.24 0.66 -3.45
C PRO A 8 -9.89 0.35 -1.99
N MET A 9 -8.61 0.08 -1.71
CA MET A 9 -8.08 -0.02 -0.35
C MET A 9 -7.64 1.37 0.09
N ARG A 10 -7.89 1.69 1.36
CA ARG A 10 -7.62 3.02 1.90
C ARG A 10 -6.66 2.96 3.08
N PHE A 11 -5.57 3.70 2.96
CA PHE A 11 -4.53 3.80 3.98
C PHE A 11 -4.43 5.26 4.45
N ARG A 12 -4.66 5.52 5.74
CA ARG A 12 -4.64 6.88 6.29
C ARG A 12 -3.25 7.29 6.77
N PHE A 13 -2.51 6.36 7.37
CA PHE A 13 -1.28 6.70 8.07
C PHE A 13 -0.07 6.45 7.18
N LYS A 14 0.49 7.53 6.60
CA LYS A 14 1.59 7.48 5.64
C LYS A 14 2.79 6.69 6.18
N ASP A 15 3.26 7.01 7.39
CA ASP A 15 4.48 6.41 7.94
C ASP A 15 4.31 4.91 8.17
N GLU A 16 3.16 4.49 8.67
CA GLU A 16 2.82 3.08 8.86
C GLU A 16 2.73 2.33 7.53
N LEU A 17 2.18 2.97 6.49
CA LEU A 17 2.15 2.43 5.14
C LEU A 17 3.57 2.29 4.58
N VAL A 18 4.36 3.36 4.58
CA VAL A 18 5.75 3.35 4.09
C VAL A 18 6.57 2.28 4.80
N GLN A 19 6.48 2.20 6.13
CA GLN A 19 7.24 1.22 6.89
C GLN A 19 6.79 -0.23 6.60
N SER A 20 5.50 -0.47 6.38
CA SER A 20 5.04 -1.80 5.93
C SER A 20 5.58 -2.15 4.55
N LEU A 21 5.65 -1.19 3.63
CA LEU A 21 6.22 -1.39 2.30
C LEU A 21 7.72 -1.65 2.36
N VAL A 22 8.45 -0.94 3.22
CA VAL A 22 9.88 -1.16 3.46
C VAL A 22 10.16 -2.56 4.01
N GLU A 23 9.31 -3.09 4.89
CA GLU A 23 9.43 -4.47 5.38
C GLU A 23 9.21 -5.51 4.29
N ILE A 24 8.29 -5.25 3.36
CA ILE A 24 7.93 -6.21 2.31
C ILE A 24 8.93 -6.16 1.14
N TYR A 25 9.33 -4.95 0.74
CA TYR A 25 10.07 -4.72 -0.50
C TYR A 25 11.51 -4.25 -0.27
N GLY A 26 11.89 -3.90 0.95
CA GLY A 26 13.20 -3.33 1.28
C GLY A 26 13.29 -1.82 1.04
N GLU A 27 14.04 -1.14 1.89
CA GLU A 27 14.13 0.34 1.92
C GLU A 27 14.57 0.94 0.58
N ILE A 28 15.57 0.35 -0.06
CA ILE A 28 16.12 0.82 -1.34
C ILE A 28 15.11 0.82 -2.50
N ASN A 29 13.98 0.14 -2.32
CA ASN A 29 12.97 -0.05 -3.36
C ASN A 29 11.69 0.76 -3.13
N VAL A 30 11.57 1.44 -2.00
CA VAL A 30 10.40 2.25 -1.66
C VAL A 30 10.75 3.72 -1.86
N GLU A 31 10.21 4.32 -2.91
CA GLU A 31 10.37 5.73 -3.17
C GLU A 31 9.22 6.52 -2.57
N VAL A 32 9.53 7.53 -1.76
CA VAL A 32 8.54 8.42 -1.16
C VAL A 32 8.78 9.84 -1.63
N HIS A 33 7.79 10.39 -2.32
CA HIS A 33 7.86 11.70 -2.96
C HIS A 33 6.92 12.69 -2.24
N GLN A 34 7.31 13.96 -2.23
CA GLN A 34 6.46 15.05 -1.71
C GLN A 34 5.31 15.39 -2.67
N THR A 35 5.53 15.20 -3.97
CA THR A 35 4.56 15.44 -5.04
C THR A 35 4.42 14.18 -5.90
N PRO A 36 3.23 13.91 -6.48
CA PRO A 36 3.02 12.73 -7.31
C PRO A 36 4.05 12.63 -8.44
N GLN A 37 4.81 11.53 -8.46
CA GLN A 37 5.76 11.24 -9.52
C GLN A 37 5.18 10.23 -10.51
N LYS A 38 5.71 10.26 -11.73
CA LYS A 38 5.30 9.33 -12.79
C LYS A 38 5.69 7.91 -12.41
N MET A 39 4.72 7.02 -12.53
CA MET A 39 4.94 5.57 -12.42
C MET A 39 5.45 5.06 -13.77
N ASP A 40 6.52 4.26 -13.72
CA ASP A 40 7.08 3.61 -14.89
C ASP A 40 6.21 2.42 -15.30
N ARG A 41 6.27 2.11 -16.60
CA ARG A 41 5.55 1.00 -17.22
C ARG A 41 6.39 0.37 -18.31
N TYR A 42 6.01 -0.83 -18.75
CA TYR A 42 6.64 -1.44 -19.91
C TYR A 42 6.25 -0.67 -21.20
N ARG A 43 7.21 -0.53 -22.13
CA ARG A 43 7.28 0.46 -23.22
C ARG A 43 6.15 0.46 -24.25
N TRP A 44 5.29 -0.56 -24.31
CA TRP A 44 4.33 -0.76 -25.42
C TRP A 44 2.93 -0.17 -25.18
N GLU A 45 2.68 0.58 -24.11
CA GLU A 45 1.34 1.09 -23.79
C GLU A 45 1.16 2.61 -23.97
N ASN A 46 0.37 2.98 -24.99
CA ASN A 46 -0.17 4.32 -25.24
C ASN A 46 -1.31 4.66 -24.26
N GLN A 47 -0.99 4.81 -22.98
CA GLN A 47 -1.99 5.10 -21.93
C GLN A 47 -1.68 6.38 -21.17
N GLN A 48 -2.70 6.97 -20.55
CA GLN A 48 -2.59 8.16 -19.70
C GLN A 48 -1.47 8.00 -18.66
N GLU A 49 -0.79 9.11 -18.34
CA GLU A 49 0.24 9.10 -17.31
C GLU A 49 -0.39 8.87 -15.94
N VAL A 50 0.08 7.84 -15.24
CA VAL A 50 -0.34 7.52 -13.88
C VAL A 50 0.74 8.02 -12.92
N LYS A 51 0.32 8.68 -11.84
CA LYS A 51 1.22 9.29 -10.86
C LYS A 51 0.86 8.86 -9.44
N ALA A 52 1.88 8.75 -8.59
CA ALA A 52 1.73 8.37 -7.19
C ALA A 52 2.80 9.05 -6.32
N GLU A 53 2.50 9.24 -5.04
CA GLU A 53 3.42 9.80 -4.05
C GLU A 53 4.34 8.73 -3.45
N ILE A 54 3.90 7.48 -3.35
CA ILE A 54 4.73 6.36 -2.91
C ILE A 54 4.81 5.37 -4.06
N ILE A 55 6.02 5.00 -4.47
CA ILE A 55 6.25 4.14 -5.64
C ILE A 55 7.20 3.00 -5.27
N ILE A 56 6.85 1.79 -5.68
CA ILE A 56 7.73 0.62 -5.68
C ILE A 56 7.94 0.22 -7.14
N ARG A 57 9.18 0.26 -7.59
CA ARG A 57 9.50 0.04 -9.01
C ARG A 57 9.28 -1.42 -9.40
N ARG A 58 8.80 -1.64 -10.62
CA ARG A 58 8.46 -2.96 -11.20
C ARG A 58 9.55 -4.02 -11.06
N LYS A 59 10.83 -3.60 -11.12
CA LYS A 59 12.00 -4.48 -10.96
C LYS A 59 12.03 -5.19 -9.61
N THR A 60 11.43 -4.59 -8.59
CA THR A 60 11.37 -5.13 -7.23
C THR A 60 10.11 -5.94 -6.99
N CYS A 61 8.99 -5.55 -7.60
CA CYS A 61 7.69 -6.20 -7.40
C CYS A 61 7.54 -7.52 -8.19
N GLY A 62 8.50 -7.87 -9.04
CA GLY A 62 8.40 -9.04 -9.93
C GLY A 62 7.32 -8.92 -11.02
N GLY A 63 6.77 -7.73 -11.21
CA GLY A 63 5.66 -7.45 -12.11
C GLY A 63 6.06 -6.65 -13.36
N TYR A 64 5.12 -6.49 -14.27
CA TYR A 64 5.30 -5.69 -15.50
C TYR A 64 5.19 -4.18 -15.27
N LEU A 65 4.57 -3.77 -14.16
CA LEU A 65 4.23 -2.40 -13.81
C LEU A 65 4.71 -2.04 -12.40
N ASP A 66 4.90 -0.74 -12.16
CA ASP A 66 5.19 -0.22 -10.83
C ASP A 66 3.98 -0.41 -9.90
N LEU A 67 4.22 -0.44 -8.59
CA LEU A 67 3.17 -0.34 -7.59
C LEU A 67 3.17 1.09 -7.05
N GLY A 68 2.00 1.71 -6.95
CA GLY A 68 1.87 3.10 -6.53
C GLY A 68 0.83 3.28 -5.44
N PHE A 69 1.00 4.33 -4.64
CA PHE A 69 -0.02 4.80 -3.72
C PHE A 69 -0.24 6.29 -3.93
N SER A 70 -1.47 6.66 -4.31
CA SER A 70 -1.85 8.05 -4.55
C SER A 70 -2.64 8.62 -3.39
N LEU A 71 -2.27 9.81 -2.93
CA LEU A 71 -2.96 10.53 -1.87
C LEU A 71 -4.20 11.26 -2.43
N ASP A 72 -5.37 10.89 -1.92
CA ASP A 72 -6.54 11.74 -2.00
C ASP A 72 -6.41 12.88 -0.98
N LYS A 73 -6.13 14.09 -1.49
CA LYS A 73 -5.95 15.29 -0.66
C LYS A 73 -7.23 15.70 0.10
N ALA A 74 -8.41 15.33 -0.40
CA ALA A 74 -9.67 15.69 0.26
C ALA A 74 -9.91 14.81 1.50
N THR A 75 -9.56 13.53 1.43
CA THR A 75 -9.80 12.56 2.52
C THR A 75 -8.56 12.28 3.37
N GLY A 76 -7.37 12.66 2.90
CA GLY A 76 -6.10 12.31 3.52
C GLY A 76 -5.81 10.81 3.46
N MET A 77 -6.39 10.09 2.50
CA MET A 77 -6.24 8.64 2.35
C MET A 77 -5.45 8.30 1.09
N TYR A 78 -4.54 7.35 1.21
CA TYR A 78 -3.85 6.77 0.08
C TYR A 78 -4.68 5.63 -0.52
N SER A 79 -4.79 5.60 -1.84
CA SER A 79 -5.33 4.49 -2.61
C SER A 79 -4.22 3.78 -3.37
N MET A 80 -4.30 2.46 -3.46
CA MET A 80 -3.31 1.66 -4.18
C MET A 80 -3.60 1.68 -5.67
N ILE A 81 -2.55 1.85 -6.46
CA ILE A 81 -2.53 1.82 -7.92
C ILE A 81 -1.62 0.67 -8.33
N ALA A 82 -2.17 -0.33 -8.98
CA ALA A 82 -1.43 -1.52 -9.37
C ALA A 82 -1.91 -2.05 -10.73
N ASP A 83 -1.17 -3.00 -11.29
CA ASP A 83 -1.67 -3.81 -12.39
C ASP A 83 -2.96 -4.52 -11.98
N LYS A 84 -3.98 -4.51 -12.86
CA LYS A 84 -5.21 -5.30 -12.70
C LYS A 84 -4.94 -6.79 -12.52
N SER A 85 -3.85 -7.31 -13.09
CA SER A 85 -3.45 -8.71 -12.94
C SER A 85 -2.60 -8.97 -11.71
N MET A 86 -2.41 -8.00 -10.81
CA MET A 86 -1.67 -8.21 -9.57
C MET A 86 -2.37 -9.29 -8.73
N ASN A 87 -1.61 -10.32 -8.34
CA ASN A 87 -2.10 -11.37 -7.47
C ASN A 87 -2.58 -10.80 -6.12
N GLN A 88 -3.47 -11.53 -5.44
CA GLN A 88 -4.01 -11.11 -4.15
C GLN A 88 -2.95 -11.15 -3.03
N ASP A 89 -2.02 -12.12 -3.03
CA ASP A 89 -1.09 -12.31 -1.90
C ASP A 89 -0.23 -11.07 -1.59
N PRO A 90 0.36 -10.36 -2.57
CA PRO A 90 1.07 -9.10 -2.29
C PRO A 90 0.17 -8.03 -1.67
N VAL A 91 -1.08 -7.93 -2.12
CA VAL A 91 -2.06 -6.97 -1.58
C VAL A 91 -2.37 -7.30 -0.12
N GLU A 92 -2.61 -8.57 0.18
CA GLU A 92 -2.89 -9.04 1.54
C GLU A 92 -1.71 -8.76 2.48
N LYS A 93 -0.47 -9.01 2.03
CA LYS A 93 0.73 -8.69 2.81
C LYS A 93 0.84 -7.21 3.16
N ILE A 94 0.58 -6.32 2.20
CA ILE A 94 0.62 -4.87 2.41
C ILE A 94 -0.43 -4.46 3.45
N VAL A 95 -1.65 -4.97 3.30
CA VAL A 95 -2.79 -4.62 4.16
C VAL A 95 -2.57 -5.10 5.58
N THR A 96 -2.15 -6.34 5.75
CA THR A 96 -1.88 -6.93 7.07
C THR A 96 -0.68 -6.26 7.74
N GLY A 97 0.39 -5.99 7.01
CA GLY A 97 1.56 -5.25 7.51
C GLY A 97 1.19 -3.84 7.99
N TYR A 98 0.44 -3.10 7.18
CA TYR A 98 -0.08 -1.79 7.56
C TYR A 98 -0.98 -1.86 8.80
N ALA A 99 -1.96 -2.77 8.81
CA ALA A 99 -2.92 -2.90 9.91
C ALA A 99 -2.22 -3.19 11.24
N ARG A 100 -1.25 -4.12 11.26
CA ARG A 100 -0.42 -4.41 12.44
C ARG A 100 0.25 -3.16 12.99
N ARG A 101 0.83 -2.34 12.11
CA ARG A 101 1.55 -1.12 12.48
C ARG A 101 0.61 -0.06 13.04
N VAL A 102 -0.55 0.12 12.42
CA VAL A 102 -1.59 1.04 12.93
C VAL A 102 -2.07 0.61 14.31
N ILE A 103 -2.35 -0.68 14.51
CA ILE A 103 -2.78 -1.22 15.81
C ILE A 103 -1.72 -0.98 16.88
N LYS A 104 -0.45 -1.23 16.55
CA LYS A 104 0.67 -1.08 17.49
C LYS A 104 0.96 0.39 17.86
N ASN A 105 0.87 1.30 16.89
CA ASN A 105 1.41 2.65 17.02
C ASN A 105 0.35 3.75 17.16
N LYS A 106 -0.86 3.52 16.62
CA LYS A 106 -1.93 4.55 16.58
C LYS A 106 -3.10 4.22 17.49
N LEU A 107 -3.34 2.96 17.83
CA LEU A 107 -4.42 2.62 18.77
C LEU A 107 -3.96 2.76 20.23
N PRO A 108 -4.85 3.23 21.12
CA PRO A 108 -4.55 3.34 22.55
C PRO A 108 -4.14 1.99 23.14
N ARG A 109 -2.96 1.94 23.75
CA ARG A 109 -2.47 0.76 24.45
C ARG A 109 -3.43 0.36 25.58
N GLY A 110 -3.63 -0.94 25.76
CA GLY A 110 -4.47 -1.48 26.82
C GLY A 110 -5.98 -1.49 26.52
N LYS A 111 -6.48 -0.73 25.53
CA LYS A 111 -7.91 -0.73 25.17
C LYS A 111 -8.33 -1.88 24.27
N TYR A 112 -7.38 -2.50 23.57
CA TYR A 112 -7.66 -3.55 22.60
C TYR A 112 -6.75 -4.74 22.84
N ARG A 113 -7.26 -5.94 22.60
CA ARG A 113 -6.49 -7.18 22.50
C ARG A 113 -6.66 -7.74 21.10
N ILE A 114 -5.55 -8.11 20.46
CA ILE A 114 -5.59 -8.90 19.22
C ILE A 114 -6.02 -10.32 19.62
N THR A 115 -7.16 -10.77 19.11
CA THR A 115 -7.73 -12.08 19.42
C THR A 115 -7.59 -13.08 18.29
N ASN A 116 -7.37 -12.60 17.06
CA ASN A 116 -7.02 -13.41 15.92
C ASN A 116 -6.06 -12.62 15.04
N GLU A 117 -4.99 -13.28 14.61
CA GLU A 117 -4.01 -12.76 13.69
C GLU A 117 -3.76 -13.83 12.62
N SER A 118 -4.60 -13.81 11.58
CA SER A 118 -4.38 -14.61 10.38
C SER A 118 -3.70 -13.74 9.32
N GLN A 119 -3.20 -14.37 8.26
CA GLN A 119 -2.58 -13.64 7.15
C GLN A 119 -3.52 -12.58 6.55
N ASN A 120 -4.85 -12.76 6.69
CA ASN A 120 -5.85 -11.97 5.97
C ASN A 120 -6.85 -11.25 6.90
N GLN A 121 -6.72 -11.43 8.22
CA GLN A 121 -7.64 -10.81 9.18
C GLN A 121 -6.95 -10.57 10.53
N ILE A 122 -7.11 -9.35 11.05
CA ILE A 122 -6.77 -9.01 12.43
C ILE A 122 -8.07 -8.66 13.16
N THR A 123 -8.40 -9.45 14.19
CA THR A 123 -9.56 -9.21 15.04
C THR A 123 -9.12 -8.54 16.33
N LEU A 124 -9.80 -7.43 16.66
CA LEU A 124 -9.59 -6.70 17.90
C LEU A 124 -10.80 -6.87 18.82
N GLN A 125 -10.55 -7.19 20.09
CA GLN A 125 -11.54 -7.13 21.15
C GLN A 125 -11.27 -5.92 22.04
N VAL A 126 -12.30 -5.12 22.32
CA VAL A 126 -12.23 -4.01 23.27
C VAL A 126 -12.14 -4.56 24.69
N LYS A 127 -11.17 -4.09 25.48
CA LYS A 127 -11.14 -4.37 26.92
C LYS A 127 -12.12 -3.42 27.61
N GLY A 128 -13.11 -4.00 28.31
CA GLY A 128 -14.00 -3.27 29.22
C GLY A 128 -13.28 -2.80 30.47
#